data_AF-A0A834LUY6-F1
#
_entry.id   AF-A0A834LUY6-F1
#
_cell.length_a   1.000
_cell.length_b   1.000
_cell.length_c   1.000
_cell.angle_alpha   90.00
_cell.angle_beta   90.00
_cell.angle_gamma   90.00
#
_symmetry.space_group_name_H-M   'P 1'
#
loop_
_entity.id
_entity.type
_entity.pdbx_description
1 polymer ?
#
loop_
_entity_poly.entity_id
_entity_poly.type
_entity_poly.pdbx_seq_one_letter_code
_entity_poly.pdbx_strand_id
1 'polypeptide(L)'
;MRPIRTPIERERELQVKLGRKKAMASSLTKWLVDPKKNWFAKQHMKTVSTRLRRYGLRYDDLYDPYYDLDIKEALNRLPREIIDARNQRLKRAMDLSMKHEYLPEDLQVLSLSLSLIYSVWSWI
;
A
#
# COMPACT_ATOMS: atom_id res chain seq x y z
N MET A 1 -9.00 50.03 19.73
CA MET A 1 -8.87 49.04 20.83
C MET A 1 -9.05 47.63 20.25
N ARG A 2 -8.14 46.68 20.46
CA ARG A 2 -8.45 45.26 20.14
C ARG A 2 -9.30 44.69 21.30
N PRO A 3 -10.43 44.02 21.03
CA PRO A 3 -11.25 43.45 22.09
C PRO A 3 -10.44 42.40 22.88
N ILE A 4 -10.51 42.48 24.21
CA ILE A 4 -9.88 41.52 25.12
C ILE A 4 -10.68 40.22 25.00
N ARG A 5 -10.15 39.24 24.26
CA ARG A 5 -10.78 37.92 24.11
C ARG A 5 -10.79 37.21 25.45
N THR A 6 -11.93 36.61 25.81
CA THR A 6 -12.04 35.81 27.02
C THR A 6 -11.14 34.56 26.91
N PRO A 7 -10.64 34.00 28.04
CA PRO A 7 -9.80 32.80 28.01
C PRO A 7 -10.40 31.64 27.20
N ILE A 8 -11.71 31.45 27.30
CA ILE A 8 -12.46 30.39 26.60
C ILE A 8 -12.46 30.60 25.07
N GLU A 9 -12.59 31.84 24.59
CA GLU A 9 -12.52 32.15 23.17
C GLU A 9 -11.11 31.95 22.61
N ARG A 10 -10.07 32.26 23.40
CA ARG A 10 -8.68 32.00 23.00
C ARG A 10 -8.41 30.51 22.82
N GLU A 11 -8.89 29.66 23.72
CA GLU A 11 -8.71 28.20 23.61
C GLU A 11 -9.43 27.63 22.39
N ARG A 12 -10.66 28.07 22.10
CA ARG A 12 -11.41 27.65 20.89
C ARG A 12 -10.67 28.03 19.62
N GLU A 13 -10.13 29.24 19.53
CA GLU A 13 -9.34 29.68 18.38
C GLU A 13 -8.03 28.90 18.24
N LEU A 14 -7.38 28.56 19.35
CA LEU A 14 -6.17 27.73 19.34
C LEU A 14 -6.48 26.33 18.83
N GLN A 15 -7.60 25.73 19.25
CA GLN A 15 -8.04 24.42 18.75
C GLN A 15 -8.35 24.45 17.24
N VAL A 16 -9.05 25.49 16.76
CA VAL A 16 -9.32 25.66 15.32
C VAL A 16 -8.03 25.86 14.53
N LYS A 17 -7.10 26.69 15.02
CA LYS A 17 -5.79 26.90 14.38
C LYS A 17 -4.95 25.63 14.38
N LEU A 18 -4.97 24.86 15.47
CA LEU A 18 -4.27 23.59 15.59
C LEU A 18 -4.86 22.55 14.62
N GLY A 19 -6.18 22.44 14.54
CA GLY A 19 -6.88 21.59 13.58
C GLY A 19 -6.54 21.94 12.12
N ARG A 20 -6.52 23.24 11.78
CA ARG A 20 -6.11 23.70 10.45
C ARG A 20 -4.65 23.39 10.13
N LYS A 21 -3.74 23.56 11.11
CA LYS A 21 -2.32 23.15 10.96
C LYS A 21 -2.17 21.65 10.73
N LYS A 22 -2.90 20.81 11.49
CA LYS A 22 -2.90 19.34 11.33
C LYS A 22 -3.45 18.93 9.95
N ALA A 23 -4.53 19.55 9.49
CA ALA A 23 -5.10 19.28 8.17
C ALA A 23 -4.14 19.65 7.02
N MET A 24 -3.43 20.78 7.15
CA MET A 24 -2.40 21.19 6.17
C MET A 24 -1.21 20.23 6.16
N ALA A 25 -0.75 19.76 7.33
CA ALA A 25 0.31 18.76 7.44
C ALA A 25 -0.11 17.40 6.83
N SER A 26 -1.36 16.97 7.05
CA SER A 26 -1.93 15.78 6.41
C SER A 26 -2.02 15.92 4.88
N SER A 27 -2.35 17.10 4.40
CA SER A 27 -2.42 17.38 2.95
C SER A 27 -1.03 17.35 2.30
N LEU A 28 -0.01 17.88 2.99
CA LEU A 28 1.38 17.85 2.52
C LEU A 28 1.96 16.43 2.52
N THR A 29 1.73 15.66 3.59
CA THR A 29 2.17 14.25 3.66
C THR A 29 1.49 13.40 2.59
N LYS A 30 0.19 13.60 2.36
CA LYS A 30 -0.53 12.96 1.25
C LYS A 30 0.09 13.32 -0.10
N TRP A 31 0.41 14.59 -0.33
CA TRP A 31 1.07 15.03 -1.57
C TRP A 31 2.45 14.38 -1.78
N LEU A 32 3.23 14.19 -0.71
CA LEU A 32 4.55 13.55 -0.77
C LEU A 32 4.48 12.05 -1.09
N VAL A 33 3.49 11.35 -0.55
CA VAL A 33 3.35 9.89 -0.69
C VAL A 33 2.55 9.50 -1.95
N ASP A 34 1.69 10.39 -2.45
CA ASP A 34 0.85 10.13 -3.62
C ASP A 34 1.71 9.88 -4.89
N PRO A 35 1.70 8.67 -5.49
CA PRO A 35 2.47 8.36 -6.70
C PRO A 35 1.98 9.10 -7.96
N LYS A 36 0.79 9.72 -7.89
CA LYS A 36 0.25 10.57 -8.96
C LYS A 36 0.85 11.98 -8.94
N LYS A 37 1.31 12.44 -7.78
CA LYS A 37 1.78 13.81 -7.56
C LYS A 37 3.30 13.88 -7.43
N ASN A 38 3.91 12.84 -6.87
CA ASN A 38 5.35 12.75 -6.69
C ASN A 38 5.98 11.70 -7.64
N TRP A 39 6.92 12.14 -8.47
CA TRP A 39 7.67 11.27 -9.39
C TRP A 39 8.51 10.22 -8.65
N PHE A 40 9.11 10.57 -7.51
CA PHE A 40 9.92 9.62 -6.73
C PHE A 40 9.07 8.47 -6.17
N ALA A 41 7.88 8.79 -5.64
CA ALA A 41 6.93 7.79 -5.18
C ALA A 41 6.47 6.87 -6.33
N LYS A 42 6.28 7.44 -7.53
CA LYS A 42 5.96 6.66 -8.74
C LYS A 42 7.07 5.69 -9.14
N GLN A 43 8.33 6.14 -9.12
CA GLN A 43 9.47 5.26 -9.45
C GLN A 43 9.67 4.16 -8.41
N HIS A 44 9.49 4.48 -7.13
CA HIS A 44 9.54 3.49 -6.06
C HIS A 44 8.46 2.42 -6.25
N MET A 45 7.20 2.84 -6.43
CA MET A 45 6.08 1.93 -6.69
C MET A 45 6.31 1.07 -7.94
N LYS A 46 6.81 1.65 -9.03
CA LYS A 46 7.17 0.92 -10.26
C LYS A 46 8.26 -0.12 -9.99
N THR A 47 9.31 0.24 -9.25
CA THR A 47 10.42 -0.67 -8.96
C THR A 47 9.98 -1.84 -8.09
N VAL A 48 9.20 -1.57 -7.04
CA VAL A 48 8.66 -2.60 -6.13
C VAL A 48 7.71 -3.53 -6.87
N SER A 49 6.77 -2.98 -7.65
CA SER A 49 5.81 -3.79 -8.42
C SER A 49 6.50 -4.69 -9.45
N THR A 50 7.48 -4.17 -10.19
CA THR A 50 8.27 -4.99 -11.14
C THR A 50 9.01 -6.12 -10.43
N ARG A 51 9.63 -5.86 -9.27
CA ARG A 51 10.36 -6.89 -8.51
C ARG A 51 9.43 -7.98 -8.00
N LEU A 52 8.28 -7.60 -7.45
CA LEU A 52 7.30 -8.58 -6.94
C LEU A 52 6.72 -9.44 -8.06
N ARG A 53 6.42 -8.81 -9.21
CA ARG A 53 5.93 -9.50 -10.40
C ARG A 53 6.92 -10.55 -10.92
N ARG A 54 8.22 -10.26 -10.91
CA ARG A 54 9.26 -11.23 -11.33
C ARG A 54 9.31 -12.50 -10.46
N TYR A 55 8.93 -12.40 -9.18
CA TYR A 55 8.83 -13.54 -8.26
C TYR A 55 7.39 -14.11 -8.16
N GLY A 56 6.42 -13.51 -8.83
CA GLY A 56 5.01 -13.91 -8.75
C GLY A 56 4.37 -13.66 -7.39
N LEU A 57 4.90 -12.72 -6.60
CA LEU A 57 4.39 -12.36 -5.27
C LEU A 57 3.41 -11.20 -5.35
N ARG A 58 2.43 -11.18 -4.43
CA ARG A 58 1.61 -10.00 -4.15
C ARG A 58 2.24 -9.17 -3.04
N TYR A 59 1.88 -7.89 -3.00
CA TYR A 59 2.33 -7.00 -1.91
C TYR A 59 1.89 -7.52 -0.54
N ASP A 60 0.64 -8.03 -0.45
CA ASP A 60 0.08 -8.58 0.79
C ASP A 60 0.82 -9.83 1.30
N ASP A 61 1.53 -10.54 0.43
CA ASP A 61 2.24 -11.77 0.82
C ASP A 61 3.47 -11.46 1.70
N LEU A 62 3.99 -10.23 1.65
CA LEU A 62 5.17 -9.77 2.40
C LEU A 62 4.92 -9.59 3.90
N TYR A 63 3.66 -9.57 4.34
CA TYR A 63 3.32 -9.38 5.74
C TYR A 63 3.54 -10.67 6.55
N ASP A 64 4.53 -10.66 7.44
CA ASP A 64 4.90 -11.82 8.23
C ASP A 64 4.00 -11.96 9.49
N PRO A 65 3.27 -13.09 9.66
CA PRO A 65 2.45 -13.34 10.84
C PRO A 65 3.21 -13.43 12.17
N TYR A 66 4.54 -13.62 12.16
CA TYR A 66 5.32 -13.75 13.39
C TYR A 66 5.65 -12.40 14.05
N TYR A 67 5.72 -11.32 13.27
CA TYR A 67 6.11 -10.00 13.77
C TYR A 67 4.93 -9.16 14.27
N ASP A 68 3.71 -9.44 13.80
CA ASP A 68 2.51 -8.67 14.15
C ASP A 68 1.32 -9.59 14.47
N LEU A 69 0.74 -9.40 15.65
CA LEU A 69 -0.43 -10.13 16.12
C LEU A 69 -1.66 -9.84 15.25
N ASP A 70 -1.78 -8.61 14.73
CA ASP A 70 -2.92 -8.19 13.91
C ASP A 70 -2.90 -8.88 12.56
N ILE A 71 -1.71 -9.07 11.98
CA ILE A 71 -1.52 -9.81 10.73
C ILE A 71 -1.90 -11.29 10.93
N LYS A 72 -1.47 -11.89 12.04
CA LYS A 72 -1.81 -13.28 12.36
C LYS A 72 -3.31 -13.47 12.54
N GLU A 73 -3.98 -12.56 13.24
CA GLU A 73 -5.44 -12.61 13.37
C GLU A 73 -6.16 -12.42 12.04
N ALA A 74 -5.71 -11.47 11.21
CA ALA A 74 -6.30 -11.23 9.89
C ALA A 74 -6.21 -12.48 9.00
N LEU A 75 -5.08 -13.19 9.05
CA LEU A 75 -4.89 -14.42 8.29
C LEU A 75 -5.75 -15.58 8.82
N ASN A 76 -5.94 -15.69 10.13
CA ASN A 76 -6.82 -16.70 10.71
C ASN A 76 -8.31 -16.50 10.36
N ARG A 77 -8.71 -15.27 10.04
CA ARG A 77 -10.09 -14.93 9.63
C ARG A 77 -10.34 -15.21 8.14
N LEU A 78 -9.29 -15.29 7.32
CA LEU A 78 -9.42 -15.54 5.88
C LEU A 78 -9.81 -17.00 5.60
N PRO A 79 -10.54 -17.26 4.50
CA PRO A 79 -10.83 -18.62 4.07
C PRO A 79 -9.56 -19.36 3.64
N ARG A 80 -9.55 -20.69 3.83
CA ARG A 80 -8.36 -21.54 3.69
C ARG A 80 -7.79 -21.51 2.27
N GLU A 81 -8.63 -21.41 1.25
CA GLU A 81 -8.25 -21.40 -0.15
C GLU A 81 -7.32 -20.22 -0.48
N ILE A 82 -7.57 -19.06 0.14
CA ILE A 82 -6.75 -17.85 -0.06
C ILE A 82 -5.40 -18.01 0.63
N ILE A 83 -5.38 -18.62 1.82
CA ILE A 83 -4.16 -18.89 2.59
C ILE A 83 -3.28 -19.90 1.84
N ASP A 84 -3.87 -20.96 1.30
CA ASP A 84 -3.16 -21.97 0.54
C ASP A 84 -2.59 -21.40 -0.76
N ALA A 85 -3.36 -20.58 -1.48
CA ALA A 85 -2.87 -19.85 -2.65
C ALA A 85 -1.70 -18.91 -2.31
N ARG A 86 -1.76 -18.21 -1.17
CA ARG A 86 -0.65 -17.40 -0.65
C ARG A 86 0.58 -18.27 -0.37
N ASN A 87 0.42 -19.37 0.34
CA ASN A 87 1.51 -20.28 0.69
C ASN A 87 2.17 -20.89 -0.55
N GLN A 88 1.40 -21.20 -1.60
CA GLN A 88 1.93 -21.64 -2.88
C GLN A 88 2.78 -20.57 -3.56
N ARG A 89 2.32 -19.30 -3.56
CA ARG A 89 3.12 -18.19 -4.10
C ARG A 89 4.43 -18.00 -3.35
N LEU A 90 4.40 -18.03 -2.02
CA LEU A 90 5.60 -17.91 -1.18
C LEU A 90 6.59 -19.04 -1.42
N LYS A 91 6.13 -20.30 -1.47
CA LYS A 91 6.98 -21.46 -1.77
C LYS A 91 7.66 -21.33 -3.14
N ARG A 92 6.90 -20.93 -4.16
CA ARG A 92 7.43 -20.71 -5.51
C ARG A 92 8.47 -19.59 -5.54
N ALA A 93 8.20 -18.48 -4.87
CA ALA A 93 9.14 -17.37 -4.81
C ALA A 93 10.44 -17.74 -4.10
N MET A 94 10.36 -18.54 -3.03
CA MET A 94 11.55 -19.07 -2.34
C MET A 94 12.35 -20.00 -3.27
N ASP A 95 11.69 -20.90 -3.99
CA ASP A 95 12.33 -21.79 -4.97
C ASP A 95 13.06 -21.01 -6.08
N LEU A 96 12.39 -20.00 -6.67
CA LEU A 96 12.98 -19.11 -7.67
C LEU A 96 14.16 -18.31 -7.10
N SER A 97 14.03 -17.82 -5.86
CA SER A 97 15.10 -17.10 -5.17
C SER A 97 16.32 -17.98 -4.91
N MET A 98 16.12 -19.25 -4.56
CA MET A 98 17.20 -20.22 -4.37
C MET A 98 17.91 -20.55 -5.70
N LYS A 99 17.17 -20.62 -6.79
CA LYS A 99 17.70 -20.88 -8.14
C LYS A 99 18.34 -19.65 -8.79
N HIS A 100 18.17 -18.46 -8.21
CA HIS A 100 18.52 -17.18 -8.84
C HIS A 100 17.86 -16.97 -10.22
N GLU A 101 16.66 -17.51 -10.39
CA GLU A 101 15.88 -17.43 -11.62
C GLU A 101 14.61 -16.60 -11.40
N TYR A 102 13.98 -16.17 -12.49
CA TYR A 102 12.75 -15.39 -12.46
C TYR A 102 11.63 -16.14 -13.18
N LEU A 103 10.39 -15.82 -12.82
CA LEU A 103 9.23 -16.40 -13.47
C LEU A 103 9.22 -16.01 -14.97
N PRO A 104 8.83 -16.90 -15.91
CA PRO A 104 8.71 -16.54 -17.31
C PRO A 104 7.68 -15.41 -17.51
N GLU A 105 7.94 -14.53 -18.49
CA GLU A 105 7.18 -13.28 -18.69
C GLU A 105 5.67 -13.53 -18.88
N ASP A 106 5.29 -14.62 -19.54
CA ASP A 106 3.89 -14.98 -19.79
C ASP A 106 3.09 -15.18 -18.49
N LEU A 107 3.72 -15.78 -17.48
CA LEU A 107 3.10 -15.99 -16.17
C LEU A 107 3.14 -14.72 -15.30
N GLN A 108 4.05 -13.79 -15.58
CA GLN A 108 4.13 -12.52 -14.88
C GLN A 108 2.96 -11.58 -15.25
N VAL A 109 2.47 -11.64 -16.49
CA VAL A 109 1.36 -10.81 -16.98
C VAL A 109 0.04 -11.13 -16.27
N LEU A 110 -0.18 -12.40 -15.90
CA LEU A 110 -1.37 -12.85 -15.20
C LEU A 110 -1.45 -12.40 -13.72
N SER A 111 -0.34 -11.94 -13.14
CA SER A 111 -0.30 -11.48 -11.75
C SER A 111 -1.01 -10.14 -11.51
N LEU A 112 -1.52 -9.51 -12.56
CA LEU A 112 -2.08 -8.16 -12.49
C LEU A 112 -3.46 -8.15 -11.84
N SER A 113 -3.46 -7.53 -10.65
CA SER A 113 -4.55 -6.78 -10.06
C SER A 113 -5.51 -6.21 -11.12
N LEU A 114 -6.82 -6.30 -10.82
CA LEU A 114 -8.01 -5.88 -11.58
C LEU A 114 -7.89 -4.61 -12.46
N SER A 115 -6.91 -3.73 -12.21
CA SER A 115 -6.63 -2.53 -13.00
C SER A 115 -6.50 -2.77 -14.51
N LEU A 116 -5.96 -3.91 -14.97
CA LEU A 116 -5.80 -4.16 -16.41
C LEU A 116 -7.09 -4.67 -17.07
N ILE A 117 -7.96 -5.35 -16.33
CA ILE A 117 -9.28 -5.76 -16.83
C ILE A 117 -10.12 -4.52 -17.14
N TYR A 118 -10.10 -3.52 -16.25
CA TYR A 118 -10.86 -2.27 -16.45
C TYR A 118 -10.30 -1.37 -17.57
N SER A 119 -9.02 -1.45 -17.91
CA SER A 119 -8.47 -0.70 -19.05
C SER A 119 -8.84 -1.31 -20.41
N VAL A 120 -9.00 -2.63 -20.48
CA VAL A 120 -9.40 -3.33 -21.71
C VAL A 120 -10.91 -3.26 -21.93
N TRP A 121 -11.72 -3.28 -20.86
CA TRP A 121 -13.18 -3.13 -20.93
C TRP A 121 -13.68 -1.68 -21.08
N SER A 122 -12.79 -0.69 -21.08
CA SER A 122 -13.14 0.73 -21.31
C SER A 122 -13.01 1.16 -22.78
N TRP A 123 -12.61 0.25 -23.68
CA TRP A 123 -12.40 0.48 -25.11
C TRP A 123 -13.19 -0.50 -26.01
N ILE A 124 -14.21 -1.16 -25.43
CA ILE A 124 -15.31 -1.85 -26.12
C ILE A 124 -16.59 -1.17 -25.62
#